data_AF-A0A835PEQ5-F1
#
_entry.id   AF-A0A835PEQ5-F1
#
_cell.length_a   1.000
_cell.length_b   1.000
_cell.length_c   1.000
_cell.angle_alpha   90.00
_cell.angle_beta   90.00
_cell.angle_gamma   90.00
#
_symmetry.space_group_name_H-M   'P 1'
#
loop_
_entity.id
_entity.type
_entity.pdbx_description
1 polymer ?
#
loop_
_entity_poly.entity_id
_entity_poly.type
_entity_poly.pdbx_seq_one_letter_code
_entity_poly.pdbx_strand_id
1 'polypeptide(L)'
;MKTPNTLSFLFLLLQAILAAGQNSNLFAEYIGALFNGVKFSDVPVNSGVEFHFILAFAIDYTTSTSPPSPTNGDFNIFWDSGNLSPDDVATLKQEHPNVKVALSLGGDSVSGDPAYFNPSSADSWVTNAVSSLTTIIQDYHLDGLDIDYEHFKAEISLFFCVHADSATFSNCIGRLISTLKSNGDVQSHYQALWADYGSAIDYVNFQFYAYDSGTTVTQFLDHFEAQRANYPGGRVLASFASGSDAGGLSPANGFFDACQSLKNKGELAGIFVWCADNSKSNGFEYETQAQNLLASS
;
A
#
# COMPACT_ATOMS: atom_id res chain seq x y z
N MET A 1 -28.23 2.55 0.57
CA MET A 1 -27.53 3.81 0.23
C MET A 1 -26.14 3.69 0.84
N LYS A 2 -25.07 3.67 0.04
CA LYS A 2 -23.71 3.79 0.59
C LYS A 2 -23.52 5.24 1.06
N THR A 3 -22.94 5.45 2.23
CA THR A 3 -22.46 6.77 2.67
C THR A 3 -21.17 7.08 1.93
N PRO A 4 -21.05 8.23 1.23
CA PRO A 4 -19.75 8.70 0.76
C PRO A 4 -18.92 9.24 1.93
N ASN A 5 -17.61 9.37 1.71
CA ASN A 5 -16.62 9.99 2.60
C ASN A 5 -16.12 9.15 3.79
N THR A 6 -15.52 8.00 3.50
CA THR A 6 -14.19 7.71 4.07
C THR A 6 -13.21 7.76 2.91
N LEU A 7 -12.12 8.53 3.01
CA LEU A 7 -10.98 8.40 2.09
C LEU A 7 -9.98 7.49 2.79
N SER A 8 -9.62 6.37 2.15
CA SER A 8 -8.49 5.55 2.57
C SER A 8 -7.17 6.21 2.16
N PHE A 9 -6.10 5.94 2.91
CA PHE A 9 -4.79 6.55 2.75
C PHE A 9 -3.70 5.49 2.78
N LEU A 10 -2.87 5.47 1.74
CA LEU A 10 -2.02 4.31 1.41
C LEU A 10 -0.59 4.75 1.01
N PHE A 11 0.41 4.26 1.73
CA PHE A 11 1.80 4.74 1.68
C PHE A 11 2.85 3.62 1.65
N LEU A 12 3.54 3.47 0.52
CA LEU A 12 4.55 2.43 0.30
C LEU A 12 5.97 2.94 0.57
N LEU A 13 6.74 2.13 1.31
CA LEU A 13 8.06 2.44 1.86
C LEU A 13 9.08 1.42 1.37
N LEU A 14 9.97 1.80 0.44
CA LEU A 14 11.07 0.96 -0.05
C LEU A 14 12.29 1.82 -0.39
N GLN A 15 13.47 1.43 0.09
CA GLN A 15 14.70 2.21 -0.05
C GLN A 15 14.96 2.68 -1.49
N ALA A 16 14.73 3.98 -1.72
CA ALA A 16 15.12 4.68 -2.93
C ALA A 16 16.29 5.65 -2.64
N ILE A 17 17.35 5.56 -3.45
CA ILE A 17 18.37 6.60 -3.50
C ILE A 17 17.76 7.94 -4.00
N LEU A 18 18.21 9.06 -3.44
CA LEU A 18 17.69 10.40 -3.77
C LEU A 18 17.95 10.78 -5.24
N ALA A 19 16.99 10.48 -6.12
CA ALA A 19 16.94 10.91 -7.51
C ALA A 19 15.81 11.93 -7.70
N ALA A 20 16.16 13.21 -7.80
CA ALA A 20 15.18 14.27 -7.99
C ALA A 20 14.59 14.24 -9.41
N GLY A 21 13.29 13.91 -9.52
CA GLY A 21 12.45 14.21 -10.69
C GLY A 21 12.74 13.40 -11.95
N GLN A 22 12.41 12.09 -11.95
CA GLN A 22 12.17 11.32 -13.18
C GLN A 22 10.95 10.40 -13.03
N ASN A 23 10.32 10.05 -14.16
CA ASN A 23 9.41 8.90 -14.28
C ASN A 23 10.14 7.67 -13.71
N SER A 24 9.51 6.91 -12.81
CA SER A 24 9.94 5.53 -12.57
C SER A 24 9.09 4.57 -13.37
N ASN A 25 9.74 3.52 -13.84
CA ASN A 25 9.14 2.29 -14.34
C ASN A 25 8.66 1.41 -13.18
N LEU A 26 8.05 1.99 -12.12
CA LEU A 26 7.56 1.21 -10.98
C LEU A 26 6.19 0.59 -11.31
N PHE A 27 6.12 -0.73 -11.18
CA PHE A 27 4.89 -1.49 -11.10
C PHE A 27 4.75 -2.11 -9.70
N ALA A 28 3.57 -2.06 -9.09
CA ALA A 28 3.32 -2.70 -7.80
C ALA A 28 2.00 -3.51 -7.76
N GLU A 29 2.00 -4.64 -7.07
CA GLU A 29 0.92 -5.62 -7.09
C GLU A 29 0.58 -6.07 -5.66
N TYR A 30 -0.65 -5.80 -5.21
CA TYR A 30 -1.14 -6.33 -3.95
C TYR A 30 -1.52 -7.81 -4.10
N ILE A 31 -1.18 -8.65 -3.11
CA ILE A 31 -1.34 -10.10 -3.22
C ILE A 31 -1.59 -10.79 -1.86
N GLY A 32 -2.49 -11.77 -1.85
CA GLY A 32 -2.67 -12.77 -0.79
C GLY A 32 -3.88 -12.59 0.13
N ALA A 33 -4.65 -11.51 -0.02
CA ALA A 33 -5.71 -11.14 0.92
C ALA A 33 -6.97 -12.02 0.83
N LEU A 34 -7.22 -12.68 -0.30
CA LEU A 34 -8.50 -13.35 -0.58
C LEU A 34 -8.44 -14.88 -0.45
N PHE A 35 -7.29 -15.44 -0.04
CA PHE A 35 -7.09 -16.88 0.20
C PHE A 35 -7.52 -17.79 -0.97
N ASN A 36 -7.37 -17.30 -2.21
CA ASN A 36 -7.78 -18.04 -3.41
C ASN A 36 -6.64 -18.84 -4.07
N GLY A 37 -5.48 -18.96 -3.39
CA GLY A 37 -4.33 -19.73 -3.86
C GLY A 37 -3.62 -19.10 -5.05
N VAL A 38 -3.62 -17.77 -5.17
CA VAL A 38 -2.67 -17.05 -6.03
C VAL A 38 -1.24 -17.18 -5.49
N LYS A 39 -0.27 -17.26 -6.40
CA LYS A 39 1.17 -17.37 -6.12
C LYS A 39 1.93 -16.28 -6.85
N PHE A 40 3.10 -15.89 -6.34
CA PHE A 40 4.01 -15.00 -7.07
C PHE A 40 4.31 -15.49 -8.50
N SER A 41 4.46 -16.81 -8.68
CA SER A 41 4.70 -17.47 -9.98
C SER A 41 3.53 -17.41 -10.96
N ASP A 42 2.33 -17.04 -10.52
CA ASP A 42 1.18 -16.87 -11.41
C ASP A 42 1.21 -15.49 -12.11
N VAL A 43 1.83 -14.49 -11.45
CA VAL A 43 1.80 -13.09 -11.87
C VAL A 43 2.96 -12.83 -12.85
N PRO A 44 2.71 -12.22 -14.02
CA PRO A 44 3.76 -11.93 -14.99
C PRO A 44 4.69 -10.82 -14.48
N VAL A 45 5.99 -11.09 -14.44
CA VAL A 45 7.03 -10.10 -14.06
C VAL A 45 7.86 -9.72 -15.29
N ASN A 46 7.71 -8.47 -15.74
CA ASN A 46 8.54 -7.86 -16.78
C ASN A 46 9.86 -7.37 -16.14
N SER A 47 11.01 -7.70 -16.73
CA SER A 47 12.32 -7.26 -16.23
C SER A 47 12.67 -5.81 -16.58
N GLY A 48 11.84 -5.13 -17.37
CA GLY A 48 11.93 -3.71 -17.70
C GLY A 48 11.27 -2.75 -16.70
N VAL A 49 10.69 -3.26 -15.60
CA VAL A 49 10.11 -2.47 -14.49
C VAL A 49 10.88 -2.68 -13.19
N GLU A 50 10.88 -1.69 -12.30
CA GLU A 50 11.01 -1.97 -10.86
C GLU A 50 9.68 -2.61 -10.43
N PHE A 51 9.72 -3.79 -9.80
CA PHE A 51 8.51 -4.56 -9.48
C PHE A 51 8.39 -4.73 -7.96
N HIS A 52 7.30 -4.28 -7.34
CA HIS A 52 7.03 -4.49 -5.91
C HIS A 52 5.79 -5.37 -5.72
N PHE A 53 5.93 -6.57 -5.15
CA PHE A 53 4.78 -7.25 -4.55
C PHE A 53 4.48 -6.65 -3.18
N ILE A 54 3.21 -6.56 -2.81
CA ILE A 54 2.77 -6.06 -1.51
C ILE A 54 1.86 -7.12 -0.88
N LEU A 55 2.37 -7.81 0.15
CA LEU A 55 1.61 -8.81 0.89
C LEU A 55 0.49 -8.13 1.67
N ALA A 56 -0.75 -8.57 1.45
CA ALA A 56 -1.96 -8.00 2.02
C ALA A 56 -2.67 -9.06 2.90
N PHE A 57 -2.70 -8.96 4.23
CA PHE A 57 -2.16 -7.91 5.11
C PHE A 57 -1.50 -8.51 6.36
N ALA A 58 -0.68 -7.72 7.05
CA ALA A 58 -0.49 -7.88 8.49
C ALA A 58 -1.43 -6.94 9.24
N ILE A 59 -2.05 -7.42 10.31
CA ILE A 59 -3.04 -6.66 11.08
C ILE A 59 -2.77 -6.85 12.57
N ASP A 60 -2.85 -5.78 13.37
CA ASP A 60 -2.70 -5.84 14.83
C ASP A 60 -3.99 -6.34 15.51
N TYR A 61 -4.44 -7.52 15.10
CA TYR A 61 -5.65 -8.21 15.53
C TYR A 61 -5.37 -9.69 15.84
N THR A 62 -6.12 -10.27 16.79
CA THR A 62 -5.98 -11.68 17.20
C THR A 62 -6.48 -12.67 16.15
N THR A 63 -5.62 -13.61 15.74
CA THR A 63 -5.93 -14.74 14.84
C THR A 63 -6.57 -15.94 15.56
N SER A 64 -6.42 -16.03 16.89
CA SER A 64 -6.78 -17.20 17.70
C SER A 64 -8.11 -17.07 18.45
N THR A 65 -8.85 -15.97 18.27
CA THR A 65 -10.14 -15.71 18.94
C THR A 65 -11.27 -15.54 17.94
N SER A 66 -12.51 -15.79 18.39
CA SER A 66 -13.72 -15.50 17.60
C SER A 66 -14.71 -14.72 18.49
N PRO A 67 -15.02 -13.45 18.16
CA PRO A 67 -14.43 -12.65 17.08
C PRO A 67 -12.93 -12.34 17.30
N PRO A 68 -12.21 -11.92 16.25
CA PRO A 68 -10.93 -11.22 16.35
C PRO A 68 -11.04 -9.92 17.17
N SER A 69 -9.92 -9.45 17.72
CA SER A 69 -9.86 -8.23 18.54
C SER A 69 -8.50 -7.52 18.42
N PRO A 70 -8.42 -6.18 18.52
CA PRO A 70 -7.16 -5.45 18.42
C PRO A 70 -6.15 -5.84 19.52
N THR A 71 -4.87 -5.94 19.15
CA THR A 71 -3.76 -6.35 20.02
C THR A 71 -2.89 -5.20 20.52
N ASN A 72 -3.21 -3.95 20.17
CA ASN A 72 -2.33 -2.78 20.36
C ASN A 72 -0.98 -3.00 19.66
N GLY A 73 -0.98 -3.06 18.33
CA GLY A 73 0.24 -3.09 17.52
C GLY A 73 1.00 -4.42 17.49
N ASP A 74 0.49 -5.51 18.07
CA ASP A 74 1.12 -6.84 17.92
C ASP A 74 0.58 -7.51 16.64
N PHE A 75 1.29 -7.27 15.54
CA PHE A 75 0.85 -7.63 14.19
C PHE A 75 0.91 -9.14 13.93
N ASN A 76 -0.18 -9.66 13.38
CA ASN A 76 -0.32 -11.06 12.95
C ASN A 76 -0.48 -11.13 11.42
N ILE A 77 -0.19 -12.30 10.85
CA ILE A 77 -0.31 -12.58 9.40
C ILE A 77 -1.76 -12.90 9.03
N PHE A 78 -2.31 -12.18 8.05
CA PHE A 78 -3.65 -12.37 7.50
C PHE A 78 -3.68 -12.55 5.96
N TRP A 79 -2.54 -12.84 5.32
CA TRP A 79 -2.49 -13.29 3.91
C TRP A 79 -2.40 -14.82 3.80
N ASP A 80 -2.58 -15.35 2.59
CA ASP A 80 -2.42 -16.77 2.22
C ASP A 80 -0.95 -17.25 2.29
N SER A 81 -0.39 -17.27 3.49
CA SER A 81 0.95 -17.77 3.81
C SER A 81 1.15 -19.26 3.52
N GLY A 82 0.10 -20.01 3.18
CA GLY A 82 0.18 -21.37 2.63
C GLY A 82 0.55 -21.42 1.14
N ASN A 83 0.37 -20.31 0.41
CA ASN A 83 0.77 -20.16 -0.99
C ASN A 83 1.83 -19.06 -1.23
N LEU A 84 2.07 -18.23 -0.22
CA LEU A 84 2.98 -17.08 -0.21
C LEU A 84 3.85 -17.14 1.06
N SER A 85 4.71 -18.15 1.14
CA SER A 85 5.59 -18.43 2.29
C SER A 85 6.96 -17.72 2.18
N PRO A 86 7.83 -17.75 3.22
CA PRO A 86 9.19 -17.21 3.14
C PRO A 86 10.03 -17.86 2.02
N ASP A 87 9.89 -19.16 1.80
CA ASP A 87 10.60 -19.88 0.75
C ASP A 87 10.10 -19.45 -0.65
N ASP A 88 8.81 -19.12 -0.81
CA ASP A 88 8.26 -18.57 -2.05
C ASP A 88 8.82 -17.15 -2.32
N VAL A 89 8.96 -16.30 -1.29
CA VAL A 89 9.58 -14.96 -1.41
C VAL A 89 11.06 -15.07 -1.76
N ALA A 90 11.80 -15.98 -1.12
CA ALA A 90 13.22 -16.22 -1.42
C ALA A 90 13.42 -16.72 -2.85
N THR A 91 12.57 -17.65 -3.31
CA THR A 91 12.59 -18.17 -4.69
C THR A 91 12.27 -17.07 -5.70
N LEU A 92 11.20 -16.30 -5.49
CA LEU A 92 10.82 -15.16 -6.32
C LEU A 92 11.98 -14.17 -6.51
N LYS A 93 12.63 -13.76 -5.41
CA LYS A 93 13.74 -12.79 -5.45
C LYS A 93 15.02 -13.36 -6.07
N GLN A 94 15.17 -14.69 -6.11
CA GLN A 94 16.24 -15.37 -6.84
C GLN A 94 15.96 -15.43 -8.35
N GLU A 95 14.72 -15.71 -8.76
CA GLU A 95 14.32 -15.82 -10.16
C GLU A 95 14.17 -14.44 -10.83
N HIS A 96 13.74 -13.43 -10.09
CA HIS A 96 13.48 -12.07 -10.58
C HIS A 96 14.24 -10.99 -9.78
N PRO A 97 15.52 -10.70 -10.11
CA PRO A 97 16.34 -9.72 -9.38
C PRO A 97 15.87 -8.25 -9.44
N ASN A 98 14.83 -7.95 -10.23
CA ASN A 98 14.16 -6.63 -10.26
C ASN A 98 12.94 -6.55 -9.33
N VAL A 99 12.59 -7.65 -8.64
CA VAL A 99 11.47 -7.74 -7.71
C VAL A 99 11.92 -7.43 -6.29
N LYS A 100 11.09 -6.67 -5.58
CA LYS A 100 11.10 -6.47 -4.13
C LYS A 100 9.74 -6.89 -3.56
N VAL A 101 9.69 -7.25 -2.28
CA VAL A 101 8.44 -7.64 -1.59
C VAL A 101 8.26 -6.82 -0.31
N ALA A 102 7.15 -6.11 -0.23
CA ALA A 102 6.72 -5.33 0.93
C ALA A 102 5.50 -5.97 1.61
N LEU A 103 5.12 -5.42 2.75
CA LEU A 103 3.98 -5.86 3.55
C LEU A 103 3.07 -4.69 3.91
N SER A 104 1.78 -4.81 3.57
CA SER A 104 0.76 -3.83 3.92
C SER A 104 0.17 -4.06 5.32
N LEU A 105 -0.05 -2.97 6.04
CA LEU A 105 -0.52 -2.94 7.42
C LEU A 105 -1.95 -2.38 7.51
N GLY A 106 -2.90 -3.16 8.04
CA GLY A 106 -4.30 -2.75 8.22
C GLY A 106 -5.26 -3.44 7.26
N GLY A 107 -5.72 -2.73 6.24
CA GLY A 107 -6.83 -3.11 5.35
C GLY A 107 -8.20 -2.72 5.88
N ASP A 108 -9.26 -3.06 5.14
CA ASP A 108 -10.66 -2.76 5.51
C ASP A 108 -11.18 -3.57 6.70
N SER A 109 -11.03 -4.90 6.72
CA SER A 109 -11.75 -5.74 7.67
C SER A 109 -11.02 -7.03 8.10
N VAL A 110 -11.32 -7.47 9.31
CA VAL A 110 -10.85 -8.74 9.89
C VAL A 110 -12.06 -9.64 10.12
N SER A 111 -12.16 -10.75 9.38
CA SER A 111 -13.32 -11.65 9.41
C SER A 111 -14.67 -10.97 9.07
N GLY A 112 -14.64 -9.85 8.36
CA GLY A 112 -15.83 -9.09 7.94
C GLY A 112 -16.29 -7.98 8.90
N ASP A 113 -15.65 -7.83 10.06
CA ASP A 113 -15.79 -6.65 10.92
C ASP A 113 -14.65 -5.64 10.63
N PRO A 114 -14.87 -4.31 10.70
CA PRO A 114 -13.84 -3.34 10.30
C PRO A 114 -12.55 -3.39 11.14
N ALA A 115 -11.41 -3.24 10.46
CA ALA A 115 -10.06 -3.27 11.03
C ALA A 115 -9.67 -1.89 11.60
N TYR A 116 -10.27 -1.54 12.74
CA TYR A 116 -10.01 -0.26 13.40
C TYR A 116 -8.57 -0.15 13.92
N PHE A 117 -7.89 0.94 13.54
CA PHE A 117 -6.70 1.38 14.24
C PHE A 117 -7.03 1.64 15.73
N ASN A 118 -6.34 0.95 16.64
CA ASN A 118 -6.71 0.94 18.07
C ASN A 118 -5.49 0.82 19.01
N PRO A 119 -4.62 1.86 19.08
CA PRO A 119 -3.54 1.94 20.06
C PRO A 119 -4.09 2.18 21.47
N SER A 120 -3.49 1.54 22.48
CA SER A 120 -3.71 1.89 23.90
C SER A 120 -2.87 3.10 24.32
N SER A 121 -1.70 3.27 23.69
CA SER A 121 -0.87 4.47 23.72
C SER A 121 0.11 4.42 22.54
N ALA A 122 0.67 5.55 22.12
CA ALA A 122 1.69 5.54 21.07
C ALA A 122 2.97 4.80 21.50
N ASP A 123 3.36 4.88 22.77
CA ASP A 123 4.53 4.16 23.28
C ASP A 123 4.33 2.64 23.26
N SER A 124 3.18 2.16 23.75
CA SER A 124 2.87 0.72 23.77
C SER A 124 2.63 0.15 22.37
N TRP A 125 1.94 0.88 21.51
CA TRP A 125 1.64 0.43 20.15
C TRP A 125 2.92 0.36 19.29
N VAL A 126 3.76 1.41 19.32
CA VAL A 126 5.04 1.41 18.56
C VAL A 126 5.99 0.34 19.09
N THR A 127 6.06 0.13 20.40
CA THR A 127 6.92 -0.93 20.97
C THR A 127 6.52 -2.32 20.47
N ASN A 128 5.23 -2.63 20.50
CA ASN A 128 4.71 -3.89 19.97
C ASN A 128 4.93 -4.00 18.46
N ALA A 129 4.56 -2.97 17.69
CA ALA A 129 4.63 -2.94 16.24
C ALA A 129 6.06 -3.11 15.71
N VAL A 130 7.04 -2.44 16.32
CA VAL A 130 8.45 -2.64 15.99
C VAL A 130 8.86 -4.10 16.27
N SER A 131 8.43 -4.70 17.38
CA SER A 131 8.80 -6.08 17.73
C SER A 131 8.19 -7.13 16.79
N SER A 132 6.87 -7.06 16.54
CA SER A 132 6.17 -8.02 15.69
C SER A 132 6.58 -7.88 14.23
N LEU A 133 6.64 -6.64 13.71
CA LEU A 133 7.00 -6.39 12.31
C LEU A 133 8.47 -6.65 12.03
N THR A 134 9.39 -6.38 12.96
CA THR A 134 10.81 -6.78 12.77
C THR A 134 10.92 -8.29 12.59
N THR A 135 10.14 -9.07 13.34
CA THR A 135 10.11 -10.55 13.20
C THR A 135 9.59 -10.95 11.82
N ILE A 136 8.42 -10.46 11.42
CA ILE A 136 7.81 -10.78 10.11
C ILE A 136 8.71 -10.35 8.94
N ILE A 137 9.30 -9.15 8.99
CA ILE A 137 10.21 -8.62 7.97
C ILE A 137 11.48 -9.48 7.85
N GLN A 138 12.05 -9.93 8.97
CA GLN A 138 13.23 -10.78 8.98
C GLN A 138 12.91 -12.19 8.44
N ASP A 139 11.83 -12.80 8.92
CA ASP A 139 11.42 -14.15 8.52
C ASP A 139 11.10 -14.23 7.02
N TYR A 140 10.36 -13.25 6.46
CA TYR A 140 9.99 -13.19 5.04
C TYR A 140 10.99 -12.45 4.14
N HIS A 141 12.10 -11.95 4.69
CA HIS A 141 13.14 -11.20 3.95
C HIS A 141 12.59 -9.99 3.16
N LEU A 142 11.69 -9.22 3.78
CA LEU A 142 10.93 -8.14 3.15
C LEU A 142 11.76 -6.86 2.98
N ASP A 143 11.52 -6.15 1.88
CA ASP A 143 12.24 -4.93 1.47
C ASP A 143 11.52 -3.63 1.87
N GLY A 144 10.28 -3.73 2.35
CA GLY A 144 9.42 -2.58 2.58
C GLY A 144 8.19 -2.81 3.43
N LEU A 145 7.52 -1.71 3.74
CA LEU A 145 6.23 -1.65 4.41
C LEU A 145 5.26 -0.77 3.64
N ASP A 146 3.97 -1.03 3.82
CA ASP A 146 2.87 -0.26 3.27
C ASP A 146 1.79 -0.06 4.35
N ILE A 147 1.06 1.04 4.33
CA ILE A 147 0.16 1.45 5.44
C ILE A 147 -1.25 1.70 4.90
N ASP A 148 -2.22 0.82 5.20
CA ASP A 148 -3.58 0.80 4.62
C ASP A 148 -4.70 0.76 5.68
N TYR A 149 -4.58 1.53 6.76
CA TYR A 149 -5.65 1.60 7.77
C TYR A 149 -6.81 2.47 7.25
N GLU A 150 -7.96 1.84 6.99
CA GLU A 150 -9.16 2.55 6.50
C GLU A 150 -10.08 3.05 7.62
N HIS A 151 -10.03 2.41 8.80
CA HIS A 151 -11.02 2.59 9.86
C HIS A 151 -10.44 3.22 11.13
N PHE A 152 -11.05 4.35 11.53
CA PHE A 152 -10.58 5.23 12.60
C PHE A 152 -11.69 5.48 13.63
N LYS A 153 -11.33 5.55 14.91
CA LYS A 153 -12.28 5.72 16.02
C LYS A 153 -12.43 7.19 16.42
N ALA A 154 -13.64 7.71 16.23
CA ALA A 154 -14.00 9.05 16.67
C ALA A 154 -14.26 9.10 18.19
N GLU A 155 -13.26 9.51 18.98
CA GLU A 155 -13.42 9.83 20.41
C GLU A 155 -14.33 11.04 20.62
N ILE A 156 -15.54 10.80 21.15
CA ILE A 156 -16.51 11.87 21.47
C ILE A 156 -16.22 12.40 22.89
N SER A 157 -15.33 13.40 23.00
CA SER A 157 -15.19 14.17 24.24
C SER A 157 -16.33 15.21 24.35
N LEU A 158 -16.96 15.29 25.52
CA LEU A 158 -18.13 16.15 25.77
C LEU A 158 -17.86 17.68 25.70
N PHE A 159 -16.60 18.10 25.53
CA PHE A 159 -16.22 19.52 25.48
C PHE A 159 -15.39 19.94 24.26
N PHE A 160 -14.79 18.99 23.53
CA PHE A 160 -14.06 19.27 22.28
C PHE A 160 -14.19 18.11 21.29
N CYS A 161 -14.52 18.43 20.03
CA CYS A 161 -14.34 17.52 18.90
C CYS A 161 -12.84 17.43 18.55
N VAL A 162 -12.08 16.71 19.37
CA VAL A 162 -10.68 16.39 19.07
C VAL A 162 -10.67 15.43 17.88
N HIS A 163 -9.83 15.70 16.88
CA HIS A 163 -9.53 14.72 15.82
C HIS A 163 -8.55 13.67 16.40
N ALA A 164 -9.04 12.92 17.39
CA ALA A 164 -8.20 12.15 18.30
C ALA A 164 -7.38 11.06 17.60
N ASP A 165 -7.90 10.53 16.50
CA ASP A 165 -7.24 9.47 15.75
C ASP A 165 -6.09 10.00 14.89
N SER A 166 -6.33 10.95 13.98
CA SER A 166 -5.32 11.34 12.97
C SER A 166 -3.99 11.82 13.56
N ALA A 167 -4.00 12.52 14.70
CA ALA A 167 -2.77 12.90 15.41
C ALA A 167 -2.08 11.70 16.11
N THR A 168 -2.86 10.75 16.63
CA THR A 168 -2.36 9.53 17.29
C THR A 168 -1.78 8.56 16.26
N PHE A 169 -2.53 8.28 15.18
CA PHE A 169 -2.08 7.55 14.00
C PHE A 169 -0.80 8.14 13.43
N SER A 170 -0.75 9.46 13.21
CA SER A 170 0.45 10.14 12.74
C SER A 170 1.67 9.95 13.65
N ASN A 171 1.47 9.97 14.97
CA ASN A 171 2.54 9.74 15.94
C ASN A 171 3.01 8.27 15.92
N CYS A 172 2.08 7.32 15.93
CA CYS A 172 2.37 5.89 15.89
C CYS A 172 3.11 5.48 14.61
N ILE A 173 2.55 5.79 13.43
CA ILE A 173 3.12 5.42 12.14
C ILE A 173 4.45 6.14 11.90
N GLY A 174 4.53 7.45 12.17
CA GLY A 174 5.78 8.20 12.02
C GLY A 174 6.92 7.66 12.89
N ARG A 175 6.62 7.26 14.14
CA ARG A 175 7.59 6.62 15.05
C ARG A 175 7.94 5.20 14.65
N LEU A 176 6.99 4.40 14.17
CA LEU A 176 7.23 3.05 13.66
C LEU A 176 8.22 3.09 12.49
N ILE A 177 7.92 3.89 11.46
CA ILE A 177 8.77 4.07 10.28
C ILE A 177 10.17 4.57 10.68
N SER A 178 10.22 5.59 11.56
CA SER A 178 11.49 6.13 12.06
C SER A 178 12.32 5.09 12.82
N THR A 179 11.69 4.28 13.68
CA THR A 179 12.40 3.28 14.48
C THR A 179 12.94 2.16 13.60
N LEU A 180 12.12 1.62 12.69
CA LEU A 180 12.52 0.58 11.75
C LEU A 180 13.64 1.05 10.81
N LYS A 181 13.54 2.26 10.22
CA LYS A 181 14.63 2.83 9.41
C LYS A 181 15.88 3.15 10.25
N SER A 182 15.76 3.49 11.54
CA SER A 182 16.92 3.77 12.43
C SER A 182 17.73 2.54 12.84
N ASN A 183 17.14 1.33 12.79
CA ASN A 183 17.82 0.08 13.11
C ASN A 183 18.77 -0.41 11.98
N GLY A 184 18.83 0.32 10.85
CA GLY A 184 19.68 0.04 9.68
C GLY A 184 20.54 1.23 9.26
N ASP A 185 21.51 1.59 10.10
CA ASP A 185 22.67 2.48 9.84
C ASP A 185 22.40 3.87 9.17
N VAL A 186 22.12 4.88 10.01
CA VAL A 186 22.30 6.34 9.78
C VAL A 186 21.42 7.02 8.71
N GLN A 187 20.49 7.89 9.15
CA GLN A 187 20.67 9.37 9.11
C GLN A 187 19.62 10.12 9.98
N SER A 188 19.89 11.38 10.37
CA SER A 188 19.22 12.08 11.47
C SER A 188 18.36 13.31 11.09
N HIS A 189 17.20 13.42 11.76
CA HIS A 189 16.36 14.63 11.99
C HIS A 189 15.58 15.26 10.82
N TYR A 190 14.24 15.23 10.90
CA TYR A 190 13.26 15.83 9.95
C TYR A 190 11.91 16.14 10.70
N GLN A 191 11.13 17.24 10.44
CA GLN A 191 9.88 17.63 11.19
C GLN A 191 8.78 18.44 10.41
N ALA A 192 7.43 18.24 10.40
CA ALA A 192 6.42 17.38 11.10
C ALA A 192 5.42 16.51 10.20
N LEU A 193 5.19 15.20 10.46
CA LEU A 193 4.75 14.04 9.61
C LEU A 193 4.95 14.10 8.08
N TRP A 194 4.15 14.79 7.27
CA TRP A 194 4.54 14.96 5.85
C TRP A 194 5.77 15.88 5.73
N ALA A 195 5.94 16.77 6.70
CA ALA A 195 7.20 17.48 6.92
C ALA A 195 8.17 16.74 7.89
N ASP A 196 7.76 15.76 8.73
CA ASP A 196 8.69 14.94 9.56
C ASP A 196 9.30 13.88 8.66
N TYR A 197 8.47 12.99 8.13
CA TYR A 197 8.86 11.72 7.57
C TYR A 197 8.37 11.57 6.12
N GLY A 198 7.95 12.66 5.45
CA GLY A 198 7.71 12.66 3.99
C GLY A 198 8.98 12.36 3.20
N SER A 199 10.15 12.74 3.72
CA SER A 199 11.48 12.29 3.24
C SER A 199 11.76 10.80 3.46
N ALA A 200 10.92 10.11 4.23
CA ALA A 200 10.96 8.68 4.46
C ALA A 200 9.82 7.93 3.75
N ILE A 201 8.92 8.61 3.03
CA ILE A 201 7.84 8.00 2.23
C ILE A 201 8.27 8.01 0.77
N ASP A 202 8.55 6.81 0.25
CA ASP A 202 9.15 6.63 -1.07
C ASP A 202 8.09 6.74 -2.19
N TYR A 203 6.87 6.26 -1.96
CA TYR A 203 5.73 6.30 -2.89
C TYR A 203 4.37 6.53 -2.18
N VAL A 204 3.40 7.09 -2.92
CA VAL A 204 2.00 7.26 -2.44
C VAL A 204 1.08 6.43 -3.32
N ASN A 205 0.55 5.35 -2.74
CA ASN A 205 -0.29 4.36 -3.40
C ASN A 205 -1.77 4.79 -3.37
N PHE A 206 -2.10 5.99 -3.86
CA PHE A 206 -3.48 6.47 -3.76
C PHE A 206 -4.49 5.55 -4.47
N GLN A 207 -5.54 5.13 -3.76
CA GLN A 207 -6.57 4.21 -4.26
C GLN A 207 -7.52 4.91 -5.25
N PHE A 208 -7.12 5.10 -6.52
CA PHE A 208 -7.98 5.75 -7.54
C PHE A 208 -9.23 4.95 -7.89
N TYR A 209 -9.26 3.65 -7.57
CA TYR A 209 -10.44 2.79 -7.66
C TYR A 209 -11.50 3.06 -6.56
N ALA A 210 -11.23 3.94 -5.59
CA ALA A 210 -12.23 4.44 -4.65
C ALA A 210 -13.13 5.57 -5.23
N TYR A 211 -12.81 6.10 -6.41
CA TYR A 211 -13.68 7.02 -7.16
C TYR A 211 -14.87 6.28 -7.81
N ASP A 212 -15.83 7.02 -8.37
CA ASP A 212 -17.02 6.43 -9.01
C ASP A 212 -16.65 5.56 -10.24
N SER A 213 -17.33 4.44 -10.46
CA SER A 213 -17.04 3.51 -11.57
C SER A 213 -17.40 4.07 -12.96
N GLY A 214 -18.07 5.22 -13.02
CA GLY A 214 -18.26 6.04 -14.23
C GLY A 214 -17.15 7.06 -14.48
N THR A 215 -16.04 7.04 -13.75
CA THR A 215 -14.91 7.99 -13.92
C THR A 215 -14.34 7.92 -15.33
N THR A 216 -14.39 9.03 -16.05
CA THR A 216 -13.80 9.17 -17.39
C THR A 216 -12.31 9.50 -17.35
N VAL A 217 -11.61 9.33 -18.47
CA VAL A 217 -10.19 9.73 -18.66
C VAL A 217 -9.90 11.15 -18.16
N THR A 218 -10.75 12.12 -18.49
CA THR A 218 -10.58 13.51 -18.03
C THR A 218 -10.70 13.62 -16.50
N GLN A 219 -11.73 13.01 -15.91
CA GLN A 219 -11.94 13.06 -14.45
C GLN A 219 -10.81 12.36 -13.70
N PHE A 220 -10.28 11.24 -14.22
CA PHE A 220 -9.12 10.58 -13.65
C PHE A 220 -7.89 11.49 -13.65
N LEU A 221 -7.62 12.20 -14.76
CA LEU A 221 -6.51 13.15 -14.84
C LEU A 221 -6.70 14.33 -13.87
N ASP A 222 -7.92 14.89 -13.77
CA ASP A 222 -8.24 15.94 -12.79
C ASP A 222 -8.07 15.46 -11.34
N HIS A 223 -8.45 14.21 -11.05
CA HIS A 223 -8.24 13.57 -9.74
C HIS A 223 -6.76 13.30 -9.47
N PHE A 224 -5.98 12.86 -10.47
CA PHE A 224 -4.55 12.60 -10.34
C PHE A 224 -3.77 13.88 -10.01
N GLU A 225 -4.09 14.99 -10.69
CA GLU A 225 -3.53 16.31 -10.37
C GLU A 225 -3.93 16.80 -8.97
N ALA A 226 -5.19 16.59 -8.57
CA ALA A 226 -5.64 16.92 -7.23
C ALA A 226 -4.87 16.14 -6.14
N GLN A 227 -4.58 14.86 -6.35
CA GLN A 227 -3.77 14.09 -5.40
C GLN A 227 -2.29 14.48 -5.43
N ARG A 228 -1.69 14.75 -6.59
CA ARG A 228 -0.33 15.32 -6.67
C ARG A 228 -0.20 16.63 -5.90
N ALA A 229 -1.24 17.47 -5.92
CA ALA A 229 -1.28 18.69 -5.13
C ALA A 229 -1.41 18.45 -3.61
N ASN A 230 -2.06 17.36 -3.19
CA ASN A 230 -2.18 16.97 -1.78
C ASN A 230 -0.87 16.39 -1.19
N TYR A 231 -0.02 15.77 -2.01
CA TYR A 231 1.25 15.17 -1.60
C TYR A 231 2.47 15.89 -2.24
N PRO A 232 2.70 17.18 -1.94
CA PRO A 232 3.71 17.98 -2.63
C PRO A 232 5.13 17.45 -2.36
N GLY A 233 5.76 16.94 -3.42
CA GLY A 233 7.08 16.27 -3.37
C GLY A 233 7.01 14.74 -3.35
N GLY A 234 5.83 14.16 -3.12
CA GLY A 234 5.60 12.71 -3.12
C GLY A 234 5.42 12.11 -4.51
N ARG A 235 5.60 10.80 -4.62
CA ARG A 235 5.52 10.05 -5.88
C ARG A 235 4.18 9.30 -5.93
N VAL A 236 3.13 10.01 -6.34
CA VAL A 236 1.77 9.44 -6.50
C VAL A 236 1.74 8.46 -7.66
N LEU A 237 1.34 7.22 -7.39
CA LEU A 237 1.16 6.18 -8.40
C LEU A 237 -0.26 6.23 -8.98
N ALA A 238 -0.41 5.90 -10.26
CA ALA A 238 -1.73 5.65 -10.84
C ALA A 238 -2.22 4.25 -10.41
N SER A 239 -3.54 4.03 -10.31
CA SER A 239 -4.05 2.72 -9.89
C SER A 239 -5.43 2.35 -10.40
N PHE A 240 -5.66 1.05 -10.47
CA PHE A 240 -6.96 0.44 -10.72
C PHE A 240 -7.13 -0.79 -9.82
N ALA A 241 -8.38 -1.22 -9.64
CA ALA A 241 -8.68 -2.51 -9.05
C ALA A 241 -9.19 -3.47 -10.13
N SER A 242 -8.84 -4.76 -10.00
CA SER A 242 -9.21 -5.83 -10.93
C SER A 242 -10.45 -6.63 -10.48
N GLY A 243 -10.98 -6.34 -9.28
CA GLY A 243 -12.25 -6.87 -8.78
C GLY A 243 -13.46 -6.41 -9.61
N SER A 244 -14.52 -7.23 -9.65
CA SER A 244 -15.69 -6.98 -10.52
C SER A 244 -16.60 -5.83 -10.08
N ASP A 245 -16.42 -5.34 -8.86
CA ASP A 245 -17.11 -4.20 -8.25
C ASP A 245 -16.20 -2.96 -8.06
N ALA A 246 -15.03 -2.95 -8.70
CA ALA A 246 -14.08 -1.84 -8.69
C ALA A 246 -14.69 -0.51 -9.17
N GLY A 247 -14.31 0.57 -8.49
CA GLY A 247 -14.57 1.95 -8.91
C GLY A 247 -13.45 2.53 -9.78
N GLY A 248 -13.48 3.85 -9.95
CA GLY A 248 -12.51 4.61 -10.71
C GLY A 248 -12.56 4.38 -12.23
N LEU A 249 -11.46 4.70 -12.91
CA LEU A 249 -11.28 4.51 -14.34
C LEU A 249 -10.70 3.11 -14.59
N SER A 250 -11.50 2.22 -15.20
CA SER A 250 -11.08 0.83 -15.42
C SER A 250 -10.10 0.66 -16.61
N PRO A 251 -9.26 -0.39 -16.61
CA PRO A 251 -8.37 -0.75 -17.72
C PRO A 251 -9.04 -0.71 -19.11
N ALA A 252 -10.21 -1.35 -19.22
CA ALA A 252 -10.96 -1.45 -20.48
C ALA A 252 -11.58 -0.11 -20.96
N ASN A 253 -11.67 0.91 -20.10
CA ASN A 253 -12.34 2.18 -20.38
C ASN A 253 -11.37 3.38 -20.52
N GLY A 254 -10.07 3.14 -20.71
CA GLY A 254 -9.09 4.18 -21.03
C GLY A 254 -8.10 4.52 -19.90
N PHE A 255 -7.97 3.70 -18.85
CA PHE A 255 -6.93 3.87 -17.82
C PHE A 255 -5.52 3.96 -18.43
N PHE A 256 -5.22 3.13 -19.43
CA PHE A 256 -3.92 3.16 -20.11
C PHE A 256 -3.73 4.42 -20.98
N ASP A 257 -4.80 4.99 -21.56
CA ASP A 257 -4.72 6.28 -22.26
C ASP A 257 -4.42 7.44 -21.29
N ALA A 258 -5.00 7.40 -20.09
CA ALA A 258 -4.70 8.33 -19.02
C ALA A 258 -3.24 8.18 -18.54
N CYS A 259 -2.78 6.95 -18.29
CA CYS A 259 -1.41 6.67 -17.89
C CYS A 259 -0.38 7.07 -18.97
N GLN A 260 -0.66 6.80 -20.25
CA GLN A 260 0.19 7.24 -21.35
C GLN A 260 0.22 8.78 -21.43
N SER A 261 -0.90 9.45 -21.19
CA SER A 261 -0.98 10.91 -21.14
C SER A 261 -0.15 11.51 -20.00
N LEU A 262 -0.10 10.85 -18.84
CA LEU A 262 0.77 11.23 -17.70
C LEU A 262 2.25 10.94 -18.01
N LYS A 263 2.56 9.75 -18.56
CA LYS A 263 3.92 9.35 -18.93
C LYS A 263 4.54 10.31 -19.95
N ASN A 264 3.77 10.70 -20.97
CA ASN A 264 4.18 11.65 -22.02
C ASN A 264 4.56 13.04 -21.50
N LYS A 265 4.06 13.43 -20.32
CA LYS A 265 4.38 14.72 -19.68
C LYS A 265 5.53 14.62 -18.65
N GLY A 266 5.97 13.40 -18.30
CA GLY A 266 6.90 13.17 -17.19
C GLY A 266 6.24 13.10 -15.81
N GLU A 267 4.95 12.75 -15.74
CA GLU A 267 4.13 12.83 -14.52
C GLU A 267 3.72 11.46 -13.95
N LEU A 268 3.98 10.36 -14.67
CA LEU A 268 3.67 9.00 -14.20
C LEU A 268 4.85 8.45 -13.39
N ALA A 269 4.71 8.41 -12.06
CA ALA A 269 5.69 7.78 -11.17
C ALA A 269 5.63 6.24 -11.18
N GLY A 270 4.50 5.66 -11.60
CA GLY A 270 4.30 4.21 -11.66
C GLY A 270 2.81 3.85 -11.67
N ILE A 271 2.52 2.56 -11.69
CA ILE A 271 1.16 2.00 -11.58
C ILE A 271 1.15 0.96 -10.45
N PHE A 272 0.08 0.90 -9.66
CA PHE A 272 -0.21 -0.26 -8.81
C PHE A 272 -1.60 -0.84 -9.03
N VAL A 273 -1.79 -2.10 -8.64
CA VAL A 273 -3.02 -2.88 -8.86
C VAL A 273 -3.53 -3.52 -7.57
N TRP A 274 -4.84 -3.46 -7.36
CA TRP A 274 -5.57 -4.22 -6.34
C TRP A 274 -6.52 -5.24 -6.99
N CYS A 275 -6.19 -6.52 -7.12
CA CYS A 275 -5.03 -7.25 -6.61
C CYS A 275 -4.87 -8.57 -7.39
N ALA A 276 -3.71 -9.22 -7.27
CA ALA A 276 -3.36 -10.43 -7.99
C ALA A 276 -4.37 -11.57 -7.78
N ASP A 277 -4.94 -11.67 -6.57
CA ASP A 277 -6.01 -12.60 -6.23
C ASP A 277 -7.19 -12.48 -7.22
N ASN A 278 -7.67 -11.26 -7.48
CA ASN A 278 -8.75 -11.02 -8.44
C ASN A 278 -8.26 -11.25 -9.88
N SER A 279 -7.05 -10.76 -10.22
CA SER A 279 -6.48 -10.83 -11.57
C SER A 279 -6.16 -12.25 -12.05
N LYS A 280 -5.97 -13.21 -11.13
CA LYS A 280 -5.86 -14.64 -11.44
C LYS A 280 -7.05 -15.18 -12.25
N SER A 281 -8.22 -14.55 -12.16
CA SER A 281 -9.40 -14.90 -12.96
C SER A 281 -9.36 -14.38 -14.41
N ASN A 282 -8.59 -13.32 -14.68
CA ASN A 282 -8.48 -12.69 -16.01
C ASN A 282 -7.20 -13.09 -16.76
N GLY A 283 -6.25 -13.78 -16.11
CA GLY A 283 -4.98 -14.20 -16.72
C GLY A 283 -3.88 -13.14 -16.68
N PHE A 284 -4.03 -12.13 -15.82
CA PHE A 284 -3.11 -11.00 -15.62
C PHE A 284 -2.90 -10.10 -16.86
N GLU A 285 -3.97 -9.88 -17.62
CA GLU A 285 -3.92 -9.11 -18.87
C GLU A 285 -3.58 -7.62 -18.63
N TYR A 286 -4.15 -7.02 -17.58
CA TYR A 286 -4.02 -5.59 -17.31
C TYR A 286 -2.70 -5.25 -16.61
N GLU A 287 -2.19 -6.17 -15.82
CA GLU A 287 -0.89 -6.15 -15.15
C GLU A 287 0.22 -6.23 -16.22
N THR A 288 0.04 -7.11 -17.20
CA THR A 288 0.90 -7.17 -18.40
C THR A 288 0.87 -5.86 -19.20
N GLN A 289 -0.31 -5.27 -19.41
CA GLN A 289 -0.44 -3.98 -20.11
C GLN A 289 0.20 -2.82 -19.34
N ALA A 290 -0.02 -2.74 -18.01
CA ALA A 290 0.58 -1.74 -17.14
C ALA A 290 2.11 -1.80 -17.16
N GLN A 291 2.69 -2.98 -17.00
CA GLN A 291 4.14 -3.19 -17.03
C GLN A 291 4.74 -2.83 -18.40
N ASN A 292 4.07 -3.19 -19.51
CA ASN A 292 4.51 -2.83 -20.85
C ASN A 292 4.40 -1.32 -21.13
N LEU A 293 3.38 -0.64 -20.60
CA LEU A 293 3.26 0.82 -20.65
C LEU A 293 4.37 1.51 -19.85
N LEU A 294 4.76 0.94 -18.70
CA LEU A 294 5.85 1.46 -17.87
C LEU A 294 7.23 1.25 -18.51
N ALA A 295 7.51 0.04 -19.02
CA ALA A 295 8.79 -0.35 -19.59
C ALA A 295 9.09 0.21 -21.00
N SER A 296 8.10 0.79 -21.69
CA SER A 296 8.32 1.50 -22.97
C SER A 296 9.21 2.75 -22.80
N SER A 297 9.78 3.26 -23.90
CA SER A 297 10.51 4.54 -23.93
C SER A 297 9.64 5.67 -24.45
#